data_AF-A0AAW7DNF3-F1
#
_entry.id   AF-A0AAW7DNF3-F1
#
_cell.length_a   1.000
_cell.length_b   1.000
_cell.length_c   1.000
_cell.angle_alpha   90.00
_cell.angle_beta   90.00
_cell.angle_gamma   90.00
#
_symmetry.space_group_name_H-M   'P 1'
#
loop_
_entity.id
_entity.type
_entity.pdbx_description
1 polymer ?
#
loop_
_entity_poly.entity_id
_entity_poly.type
_entity_poly.pdbx_seq_one_letter_code
_entity_poly.pdbx_strand_id
1 'polypeptide(L)'
;METISLKDSNYFSKLMLNYINQDENLKDFYNLFPTKENYIKQAKNKLEHYKNRAILVDQISKQLSHLDLSEKQQNNLQKLREKNTVTITTGHQLNLFTGPIFFFYKILQVIKACEELNNEQSEINFVPMFWMATEDHDFEEINHFKFGDRIIHWEKEFGGPVGRLSIDGLQKVFDSFLSLIPNGKKKTELQNLIEVSYLSNENLTDATRKLVHLLFKDLGLLMIDGDDKELKKLMIPTFEEELIESTSFKKVIPQNEKLEQLGYSIQVNPREINLFYINQNNSRERIVEQNGTYFVNNTSIKFSKEEIVADLHQNPDKFSPNVILRPLYQETILPNVAYVGGGGEMAYWLQLKEMFDQFEVDFPLLVLRNSLLIRTEKQHEKQQKLDLSNEDLFSNSLAITKKRSINSSEIAPKLPELEEELKSIFDRLEHLSSLTESSFADMIQAQRTKQLKGFEKIKQRLIHAEVKKNEDLLKRIEQLLNDLSQQNGLQERVKNFADFDYINIQYFIDFIEDSLRPFDFEFIINTLKEEL
;
A
#
# COMPACT_ATOMS: atom_id res chain seq x y z
N MET A 1 -15.41 12.52 -12.37
CA MET A 1 -14.96 11.45 -11.46
C MET A 1 -15.78 10.21 -11.75
N GLU A 2 -15.12 9.10 -12.00
CA GLU A 2 -15.73 7.81 -12.35
C GLU A 2 -15.10 6.73 -11.45
N THR A 3 -15.74 5.57 -11.32
CA THR A 3 -15.22 4.47 -10.50
C THR A 3 -15.43 3.12 -11.21
N ILE A 4 -14.63 2.13 -10.82
CA ILE A 4 -14.85 0.71 -11.12
C ILE A 4 -14.68 -0.11 -9.83
N SER A 5 -15.23 -1.33 -9.81
CA SER A 5 -15.02 -2.20 -8.66
C SER A 5 -13.54 -2.60 -8.52
N LEU A 6 -13.07 -2.83 -7.29
CA LEU A 6 -11.71 -3.32 -7.07
C LEU A 6 -11.47 -4.68 -7.76
N LYS A 7 -12.52 -5.49 -7.90
CA LYS A 7 -12.47 -6.78 -8.61
C LYS A 7 -12.20 -6.58 -10.10
N ASP A 8 -12.91 -5.64 -10.73
CA ASP A 8 -12.78 -5.38 -12.17
C ASP A 8 -11.45 -4.71 -12.54
N SER A 9 -10.76 -4.12 -11.57
CA SER A 9 -9.39 -3.65 -11.77
C SER A 9 -8.37 -4.79 -11.93
N ASN A 10 -8.67 -6.03 -11.51
CA ASN A 10 -7.76 -7.19 -11.60
C ASN A 10 -6.40 -7.06 -10.86
N TYR A 11 -6.19 -6.03 -10.02
CA TYR A 11 -4.92 -5.82 -9.29
C TYR A 11 -4.96 -6.23 -7.82
N PHE A 12 -6.13 -6.54 -7.26
CA PHE A 12 -6.29 -6.88 -5.84
C PHE A 12 -6.26 -8.38 -5.62
N SER A 13 -5.58 -8.81 -4.56
CA SER A 13 -5.52 -10.22 -4.19
C SER A 13 -6.89 -10.73 -3.76
N LYS A 14 -7.10 -12.04 -3.88
CA LYS A 14 -8.33 -12.71 -3.41
C LYS A 14 -8.64 -12.39 -1.94
N LEU A 15 -7.61 -12.33 -1.09
CA LEU A 15 -7.75 -11.99 0.33
C LEU A 15 -8.33 -10.58 0.51
N MET A 16 -7.82 -9.59 -0.24
CA MET A 16 -8.33 -8.21 -0.14
C MET A 16 -9.75 -8.09 -0.66
N LEU A 17 -10.06 -8.75 -1.79
CA LEU A 17 -11.43 -8.76 -2.32
C LEU A 17 -12.40 -9.41 -1.32
N ASN A 18 -12.02 -10.52 -0.71
CA ASN A 18 -12.86 -11.19 0.29
C ASN A 18 -13.00 -10.37 1.58
N TYR A 19 -11.94 -9.67 2.00
CA TYR A 19 -11.99 -8.74 3.14
C TYR A 19 -12.98 -7.58 2.89
N ILE A 20 -12.89 -6.92 1.74
CA ILE A 20 -13.79 -5.81 1.37
C ILE A 20 -15.24 -6.29 1.24
N ASN A 21 -15.45 -7.51 0.75
CA ASN A 21 -16.77 -8.13 0.68
C ASN A 21 -17.24 -8.74 2.03
N GLN A 22 -16.49 -8.55 3.12
CA GLN A 22 -16.82 -9.04 4.46
C GLN A 22 -17.10 -10.55 4.50
N ASP A 23 -16.29 -11.35 3.79
CA ASP A 23 -16.38 -12.80 3.79
C ASP A 23 -16.38 -13.34 5.24
N GLU A 24 -17.38 -14.17 5.56
CA GLU A 24 -17.58 -14.76 6.88
C GLU A 24 -16.34 -15.49 7.39
N ASN A 25 -15.56 -16.10 6.49
CA ASN A 25 -14.35 -16.84 6.87
C ASN A 25 -13.21 -15.92 7.35
N LEU A 26 -13.31 -14.61 7.14
CA LEU A 26 -12.30 -13.64 7.55
C LEU A 26 -12.63 -12.93 8.87
N LYS A 27 -13.81 -13.16 9.46
CA LYS A 27 -14.26 -12.45 10.67
C LYS A 27 -13.31 -12.60 11.86
N ASP A 28 -12.64 -13.75 12.00
CA ASP A 28 -11.71 -14.01 13.11
C ASP A 28 -10.34 -13.31 12.94
N PHE A 29 -10.12 -12.60 11.83
CA PHE A 29 -8.84 -11.95 11.51
C PHE A 29 -8.87 -10.42 11.72
N TYR A 30 -10.01 -9.85 12.10
CA TYR A 30 -10.17 -8.43 12.42
C TYR A 30 -11.35 -8.23 13.40
N ASN A 31 -11.49 -7.04 13.99
CA ASN A 31 -12.58 -6.77 14.94
C ASN A 31 -13.84 -6.24 14.25
N LEU A 32 -13.72 -5.07 13.62
CA LEU A 32 -14.83 -4.36 12.99
C LEU A 32 -14.43 -3.94 11.58
N PHE A 33 -15.40 -3.94 10.67
CA PHE A 33 -15.21 -3.41 9.32
C PHE A 33 -15.26 -1.87 9.34
N PRO A 34 -14.45 -1.14 8.56
CA PRO A 34 -14.33 0.33 8.59
C PRO A 34 -15.53 1.09 8.02
N THR A 35 -16.71 0.97 8.63
CA THR A 35 -17.87 1.84 8.38
C THR A 35 -17.83 3.08 9.26
N LYS A 36 -18.45 4.20 8.84
CA LYS A 36 -18.54 5.43 9.67
C LYS A 36 -19.05 5.15 11.09
N GLU A 37 -20.06 4.30 11.23
CA GLU A 37 -20.57 3.86 12.54
C GLU A 37 -19.50 3.15 13.39
N ASN A 38 -18.76 2.21 12.77
CA ASN A 38 -17.72 1.46 13.46
C ASN A 38 -16.53 2.34 13.85
N TYR A 39 -16.23 3.43 13.14
CA TYR A 39 -15.25 4.42 13.59
C TYR A 39 -15.65 5.03 14.94
N ILE A 40 -16.91 5.44 15.09
CA ILE A 40 -17.40 6.00 16.36
C ILE A 40 -17.38 4.95 17.47
N LYS A 41 -17.83 3.71 17.18
CA LYS A 41 -17.82 2.61 18.14
C LYS A 41 -16.39 2.27 18.61
N GLN A 42 -15.46 2.15 17.67
CA GLN A 42 -14.05 1.87 17.95
C GLN A 42 -13.42 3.03 18.73
N ALA A 43 -13.73 4.28 18.38
CA ALA A 43 -13.25 5.45 19.11
C ALA A 43 -13.69 5.42 20.58
N LYS A 44 -14.97 5.14 20.84
CA LYS A 44 -15.49 5.04 22.23
C LYS A 44 -14.75 3.95 23.02
N ASN A 45 -14.58 2.76 22.44
CA ASN A 45 -13.82 1.67 23.07
C ASN A 45 -12.34 2.05 23.34
N LYS A 46 -11.66 2.65 22.36
CA LYS A 46 -10.26 3.07 22.50
C LYS A 46 -10.08 4.11 23.60
N LEU A 47 -11.01 5.05 23.71
CA LEU A 47 -10.96 6.13 24.70
C LEU A 47 -11.14 5.64 26.16
N GLU A 48 -11.82 4.51 26.38
CA GLU A 48 -11.98 3.91 27.71
C GLU A 48 -10.65 3.36 28.26
N HIS A 49 -9.78 2.84 27.39
CA HIS A 49 -8.60 2.09 27.79
C HIS A 49 -7.27 2.83 27.55
N TYR A 50 -7.26 3.87 26.72
CA TYR A 50 -6.03 4.57 26.33
C TYR A 50 -5.44 5.46 27.44
N LYS A 51 -4.14 5.26 27.75
CA LYS A 51 -3.46 5.91 28.90
C LYS A 51 -2.26 6.78 28.53
N ASN A 52 -1.75 6.70 27.30
CA ASN A 52 -0.42 7.23 26.94
C ASN A 52 -0.41 8.68 26.44
N ARG A 53 -1.52 9.40 26.61
CA ARG A 53 -1.77 10.71 25.99
C ARG A 53 -0.70 11.76 26.31
N ALA A 54 -0.31 11.90 27.58
CA ALA A 54 0.64 12.93 27.98
C ALA A 54 2.01 12.74 27.30
N ILE A 55 2.57 11.53 27.40
CA ILE A 55 3.85 11.17 26.77
C ILE A 55 3.78 11.35 25.26
N LEU A 56 2.69 10.88 24.63
CA LEU A 56 2.47 11.04 23.20
C LEU A 56 2.53 12.51 22.76
N VAL A 57 1.72 13.38 23.38
CA VAL A 57 1.66 14.77 22.95
C VAL A 57 2.97 15.50 23.22
N ASP A 58 3.64 15.20 24.33
CA ASP A 58 4.92 15.83 24.65
C ASP A 58 6.01 15.44 23.65
N GLN A 59 6.08 14.16 23.23
CA GLN A 59 7.02 13.75 22.19
C GLN A 59 6.69 14.30 20.82
N ILE A 60 5.41 14.32 20.40
CA ILE A 60 5.02 14.98 19.14
C ILE A 60 5.40 16.47 19.19
N SER A 61 5.07 17.17 20.28
CA SER A 61 5.40 18.60 20.45
C SER A 61 6.90 18.85 20.31
N LYS A 62 7.73 17.95 20.89
CA LYS A 62 9.19 18.02 20.79
C LYS A 62 9.68 17.75 19.37
N GLN A 63 9.21 16.69 18.72
CA GLN A 63 9.58 16.32 17.35
C GLN A 63 9.17 17.38 16.31
N LEU A 64 8.11 18.14 16.58
CA LEU A 64 7.61 19.21 15.71
C LEU A 64 8.12 20.61 16.09
N SER A 65 8.90 20.75 17.17
CA SER A 65 9.25 22.05 17.76
C SER A 65 10.05 23.00 16.85
N HIS A 66 10.77 22.45 15.85
CA HIS A 66 11.56 23.21 14.89
C HIS A 66 10.76 23.60 13.62
N LEU A 67 9.47 23.28 13.57
CA LEU A 67 8.58 23.58 12.46
C LEU A 67 7.66 24.76 12.80
N ASP A 68 7.35 25.56 11.78
CA ASP A 68 6.34 26.62 11.87
C ASP A 68 4.95 26.01 11.62
N LEU A 69 4.35 25.48 12.69
CA LEU A 69 3.08 24.78 12.61
C LEU A 69 1.95 25.72 12.18
N SER A 70 1.13 25.27 11.22
CA SER A 70 -0.09 25.98 10.84
C SER A 70 -1.08 26.06 12.01
N GLU A 71 -2.05 26.97 11.93
CA GLU A 71 -3.14 27.06 12.91
C GLU A 71 -3.88 25.72 13.07
N LYS A 72 -4.14 25.01 11.97
CA LYS A 72 -4.78 23.68 12.02
C LYS A 72 -3.92 22.64 12.74
N GLN A 73 -2.60 22.63 12.51
CA GLN A 73 -1.69 21.72 13.20
C GLN A 73 -1.62 22.03 14.71
N GLN A 74 -1.53 23.32 15.07
CA GLN A 74 -1.52 23.73 16.47
C GLN A 74 -2.82 23.33 17.17
N ASN A 75 -3.97 23.55 16.53
CA ASN A 75 -5.27 23.12 17.03
C ASN A 75 -5.36 21.59 17.18
N ASN A 76 -4.91 20.82 16.20
CA ASN A 76 -4.90 19.35 16.28
C ASN A 76 -3.96 18.86 17.40
N LEU A 77 -2.80 19.50 17.59
CA LEU A 77 -1.88 19.18 18.68
C LEU A 77 -2.50 19.48 20.06
N GLN A 78 -3.25 20.59 20.18
CA GLN A 78 -4.01 20.90 21.39
C GLN A 78 -5.12 19.86 21.63
N LYS A 79 -5.92 19.55 20.60
CA LYS A 79 -6.97 18.53 20.68
C LYS A 79 -6.43 17.18 21.11
N LEU A 80 -5.24 16.76 20.67
CA LEU A 80 -4.63 15.50 21.11
C LEU A 80 -4.45 15.41 22.64
N ARG A 81 -4.40 16.53 23.38
CA ARG A 81 -4.36 16.53 24.85
C ARG A 81 -5.73 16.24 25.49
N GLU A 82 -6.82 16.44 24.75
CA GLU A 82 -8.18 16.23 25.23
C GLU A 82 -8.51 14.74 25.35
N LYS A 83 -9.33 14.39 26.36
CA LYS A 83 -9.67 12.99 26.65
C LYS A 83 -10.54 12.34 25.58
N ASN A 84 -11.28 13.11 24.80
CA ASN A 84 -12.18 12.66 23.75
C ASN A 84 -11.53 12.65 22.36
N THR A 85 -10.21 12.70 22.26
CA THR A 85 -9.50 12.76 20.97
C THR A 85 -8.83 11.44 20.61
N VAL A 86 -9.06 10.97 19.40
CA VAL A 86 -8.46 9.78 18.79
C VAL A 86 -7.72 10.15 17.51
N THR A 87 -6.88 9.24 17.01
CA THR A 87 -6.19 9.40 15.73
C THR A 87 -6.73 8.46 14.66
N ILE A 88 -6.59 8.87 13.41
CA ILE A 88 -6.61 7.98 12.25
C ILE A 88 -5.22 8.04 11.65
N THR A 89 -4.61 6.89 11.42
CA THR A 89 -3.18 6.82 11.10
C THR A 89 -2.94 6.17 9.76
N THR A 90 -2.00 6.73 9.01
CA THR A 90 -1.32 6.01 7.94
C THR A 90 0.18 6.10 8.15
N GLY A 91 0.94 5.22 7.50
CA GLY A 91 2.39 5.25 7.55
C GLY A 91 3.02 5.05 6.19
N HIS A 92 4.26 5.52 6.04
CA HIS A 92 5.06 5.21 4.87
C HIS A 92 6.56 5.27 5.20
N GLN A 93 7.35 4.59 4.36
CA GLN A 93 8.79 4.74 4.36
C GLN A 93 9.22 6.11 3.88
N LEU A 94 10.46 6.48 4.18
CA LEU A 94 11.05 7.78 3.86
C LEU A 94 11.56 7.80 2.42
N ASN A 95 10.67 7.45 1.48
CA ASN A 95 10.97 7.44 0.05
C ASN A 95 11.42 8.81 -0.41
N LEU A 96 12.45 8.83 -1.27
CA LEU A 96 12.92 10.06 -1.86
C LEU A 96 11.80 10.77 -2.61
N PHE A 97 11.61 12.04 -2.28
CA PHE A 97 10.71 12.95 -2.97
C PHE A 97 9.30 12.37 -3.10
N THR A 98 8.75 11.93 -1.96
CA THR A 98 7.46 11.25 -1.78
C THR A 98 7.36 9.83 -2.38
N GLY A 99 8.31 9.42 -3.22
CA GLY A 99 8.25 8.13 -3.89
C GLY A 99 7.00 7.98 -4.79
N PRO A 100 6.33 6.82 -4.76
CA PRO A 100 5.11 6.59 -5.52
C PRO A 100 3.95 7.51 -5.11
N ILE A 101 3.12 7.91 -6.07
CA ILE A 101 2.02 8.85 -5.85
C ILE A 101 0.98 8.37 -4.83
N PHE A 102 0.85 7.07 -4.58
CA PHE A 102 -0.04 6.58 -3.51
C PHE A 102 0.32 7.13 -2.12
N PHE A 103 1.53 7.67 -1.92
CA PHE A 103 1.90 8.44 -0.72
C PHE A 103 0.89 9.54 -0.41
N PHE A 104 0.50 10.32 -1.43
CA PHE A 104 -0.51 11.36 -1.28
C PHE A 104 -1.88 10.76 -0.96
N TYR A 105 -2.24 9.65 -1.60
CA TYR A 105 -3.56 9.02 -1.43
C TYR A 105 -3.76 8.55 0.02
N LYS A 106 -2.73 7.91 0.60
CA LYS A 106 -2.75 7.44 1.99
C LYS A 106 -2.98 8.60 2.96
N ILE A 107 -2.19 9.66 2.82
CA ILE A 107 -2.21 10.81 3.74
C ILE A 107 -3.52 11.59 3.61
N LEU A 108 -3.91 11.92 2.38
CA LEU A 108 -5.12 12.71 2.13
C LEU A 108 -6.40 11.95 2.47
N GLN A 109 -6.41 10.61 2.36
CA GLN A 109 -7.55 9.81 2.80
C GLN A 109 -7.73 9.87 4.32
N VAL A 110 -6.62 9.84 5.08
CA VAL A 110 -6.66 10.00 6.54
C VAL A 110 -7.18 11.38 6.92
N ILE A 111 -6.67 12.44 6.29
CA ILE A 111 -7.11 13.82 6.49
C ILE A 111 -8.61 13.94 6.23
N LYS A 112 -9.05 13.49 5.07
CA LYS A 112 -10.47 13.56 4.66
C LYS A 112 -11.38 12.72 5.55
N ALA A 113 -10.94 11.55 5.99
CA ALA A 113 -11.70 10.73 6.95
C ALA A 113 -11.90 11.47 8.27
N CYS A 114 -10.85 12.11 8.80
CA CYS A 114 -10.95 12.92 10.02
C CYS A 114 -11.88 14.11 9.83
N GLU A 115 -11.79 14.81 8.69
CA GLU A 115 -12.67 15.93 8.37
C GLU A 115 -14.14 15.51 8.33
N GLU A 116 -14.48 14.47 7.54
CA GLU A 116 -15.86 13.98 7.43
C GLU A 116 -16.43 13.56 8.80
N LEU A 117 -15.66 12.79 9.60
CA LEU A 117 -16.11 12.34 10.93
C LEU A 117 -16.26 13.47 11.94
N ASN A 118 -15.40 14.50 11.89
CA ASN A 118 -15.52 15.68 12.75
C ASN A 118 -16.67 16.61 12.32
N ASN A 119 -17.09 16.57 11.06
CA ASN A 119 -18.22 17.35 10.56
C ASN A 119 -19.57 16.68 10.86
N GLU A 120 -19.60 15.34 10.98
CA GLU A 120 -20.81 14.58 11.28
C GLU A 120 -21.19 14.58 12.77
N GLN A 121 -20.22 14.80 13.66
CA GLN A 121 -20.43 14.81 15.11
C GLN A 121 -19.39 15.65 15.84
N SER A 122 -19.69 16.07 17.07
CA SER A 122 -18.81 16.93 17.90
C SER A 122 -18.39 16.32 19.24
N GLU A 123 -18.72 15.05 19.50
CA GLU A 123 -18.41 14.36 20.76
C GLU A 123 -16.94 13.92 20.81
N ILE A 124 -16.42 13.46 19.67
CA ILE A 124 -15.09 12.86 19.52
C ILE A 124 -14.31 13.67 18.50
N ASN A 125 -13.07 14.03 18.84
CA ASN A 125 -12.15 14.64 17.89
C ASN A 125 -11.33 13.55 17.18
N PHE A 126 -11.32 13.57 15.85
CA PHE A 126 -10.45 12.75 15.02
C PHE A 126 -9.28 13.59 14.50
N VAL A 127 -8.05 13.17 14.78
CA VAL A 127 -6.83 13.87 14.34
C VAL A 127 -6.05 13.03 13.32
N PRO A 128 -5.71 13.58 12.15
CA PRO A 128 -4.95 12.86 11.14
C PRO A 128 -3.47 12.72 11.55
N MET A 129 -2.97 11.48 11.52
CA MET A 129 -1.62 11.14 11.94
C MET A 129 -0.84 10.43 10.81
N PHE A 130 0.39 10.87 10.59
CA PHE A 130 1.36 10.22 9.70
C PHE A 130 2.50 9.58 10.50
N TRP A 131 2.60 8.26 10.44
CA TRP A 131 3.69 7.47 10.99
C TRP A 131 4.87 7.43 10.02
N MET A 132 6.01 7.96 10.46
CA MET A 132 7.25 7.89 9.70
C MET A 132 7.99 6.58 10.00
N ALA A 133 8.20 5.72 9.00
CA ALA A 133 8.93 4.46 9.17
C ALA A 133 10.46 4.65 9.15
N THR A 134 10.95 5.47 10.09
CA THR A 134 12.36 5.87 10.25
C THR A 134 13.28 4.72 10.69
N GLU A 135 12.73 3.76 11.44
CA GLU A 135 13.46 2.60 11.96
C GLU A 135 13.66 1.47 10.95
N ASP A 136 13.07 1.58 9.75
CA ASP A 136 13.28 0.58 8.71
C ASP A 136 14.74 0.57 8.25
N HIS A 137 15.16 -0.51 7.61
CA HIS A 137 16.51 -0.74 7.12
C HIS A 137 16.56 -1.02 5.62
N ASP A 138 15.39 -1.07 4.96
CA ASP A 138 15.29 -1.30 3.52
C ASP A 138 15.65 -0.02 2.74
N PHE A 139 16.95 0.26 2.67
CA PHE A 139 17.46 1.40 1.91
C PHE A 139 17.20 1.25 0.41
N GLU A 140 17.19 0.02 -0.11
CA GLU A 140 16.97 -0.27 -1.53
C GLU A 140 15.55 0.13 -1.97
N GLU A 141 14.55 0.00 -1.09
CA GLU A 141 13.19 0.44 -1.39
C GLU A 141 13.07 1.98 -1.49
N ILE A 142 13.87 2.72 -0.71
CA ILE A 142 13.70 4.18 -0.58
C ILE A 142 14.68 5.01 -1.38
N ASN A 143 15.81 4.44 -1.82
CA ASN A 143 16.92 5.18 -2.43
C ASN A 143 16.67 5.63 -3.88
N HIS A 144 15.49 5.37 -4.42
CA HIS A 144 15.17 5.72 -5.79
C HIS A 144 13.70 6.09 -5.98
N PHE A 145 13.43 6.79 -7.08
CA PHE A 145 12.08 6.99 -7.57
C PHE A 145 12.09 7.09 -9.09
N LYS A 146 10.95 6.80 -9.72
CA LYS A 146 10.80 6.92 -11.17
C LYS A 146 10.28 8.31 -11.54
N PHE A 147 10.82 8.90 -12.59
CA PHE A 147 10.32 10.11 -13.22
C PHE A 147 10.38 9.96 -14.75
N GLY A 148 9.23 10.04 -15.41
CA GLY A 148 9.12 9.66 -16.81
C GLY A 148 9.56 8.21 -17.03
N ASP A 149 10.48 7.98 -17.95
CA ASP A 149 11.09 6.66 -18.20
C ASP A 149 12.40 6.42 -17.44
N ARG A 150 12.81 7.35 -16.57
CA ARG A 150 14.09 7.30 -15.85
C ARG A 150 13.88 6.91 -14.39
N ILE A 151 14.87 6.21 -13.84
CA ILE A 151 14.99 5.98 -12.40
C ILE A 151 16.05 6.94 -11.88
N ILE A 152 15.66 7.79 -10.93
CA ILE A 152 16.55 8.69 -10.21
C ILE A 152 17.00 7.95 -8.96
N HIS A 153 18.32 7.77 -8.81
CA HIS A 153 18.90 6.92 -7.77
C HIS A 153 19.84 7.72 -6.86
N TRP A 154 19.77 7.46 -5.56
CA TRP A 154 20.69 7.95 -4.55
C TRP A 154 21.65 6.82 -4.19
N GLU A 155 22.82 6.82 -4.83
CA GLU A 155 23.88 5.88 -4.51
C GLU A 155 24.56 6.28 -3.19
N LYS A 156 24.36 5.45 -2.17
CA LYS A 156 24.98 5.59 -0.86
C LYS A 156 25.17 4.22 -0.23
N GLU A 157 26.34 3.96 0.32
CA GLU A 157 26.54 2.79 1.18
C GLU A 157 25.92 3.07 2.55
N PHE A 158 25.08 2.15 3.03
CA PHE A 158 24.42 2.31 4.30
C PHE A 158 24.04 0.97 4.95
N GLY A 159 24.03 0.97 6.28
CA GLY A 159 23.38 -0.04 7.11
C GLY A 159 22.83 0.62 8.37
N GLY A 160 21.62 0.24 8.78
CA GLY A 160 20.97 0.82 9.96
C GLY A 160 19.54 1.31 9.74
N PRO A 161 18.99 2.08 10.70
CA PRO A 161 17.73 2.80 10.58
C PRO A 161 17.79 3.92 9.52
N VAL A 162 16.99 3.83 8.47
CA VAL A 162 17.01 4.77 7.33
C VAL A 162 16.76 6.21 7.75
N GLY A 163 16.01 6.47 8.82
CA GLY A 163 15.77 7.82 9.32
C GLY A 163 17.04 8.53 9.80
N ARG A 164 18.02 7.78 10.32
CA ARG A 164 19.30 8.31 10.83
C ARG A 164 20.32 8.59 9.73
N LEU A 165 19.99 8.32 8.47
CA LEU A 165 20.85 8.59 7.32
C LEU A 165 21.17 10.08 7.21
N SER A 166 22.45 10.44 7.05
CA SER A 166 22.81 11.79 6.62
C SER A 166 22.32 12.04 5.19
N ILE A 167 22.00 13.28 4.85
CA ILE A 167 21.54 13.67 3.51
C ILE A 167 22.66 13.79 2.46
N ASP A 168 23.90 13.42 2.81
CA ASP A 168 25.06 13.58 1.92
C ASP A 168 24.83 12.93 0.55
N GLY A 169 25.16 13.67 -0.51
CA GLY A 169 24.99 13.24 -1.89
C GLY A 169 23.63 13.58 -2.50
N LEU A 170 22.59 13.88 -1.71
CA LEU A 170 21.26 14.20 -2.23
C LEU A 170 21.23 15.44 -3.12
N GLN A 171 22.11 16.44 -2.89
CA GLN A 171 22.23 17.60 -3.77
C GLN A 171 22.43 17.19 -5.24
N LYS A 172 23.33 16.23 -5.50
CA LYS A 172 23.60 15.77 -6.88
C LYS A 172 22.40 15.06 -7.49
N VAL A 173 21.67 14.30 -6.66
CA VAL A 173 20.43 13.62 -7.06
C VAL A 173 19.38 14.66 -7.48
N PHE A 174 19.22 15.73 -6.68
CA PHE A 174 18.28 16.80 -6.96
C PHE A 174 18.66 17.64 -8.17
N ASP A 175 19.93 17.98 -8.34
CA ASP A 175 20.40 18.71 -9.52
C ASP A 175 20.12 17.92 -10.81
N SER A 176 20.37 16.61 -10.77
CA SER A 176 20.06 15.68 -11.87
C SER A 176 18.56 15.65 -12.16
N PHE A 177 17.73 15.50 -11.13
CA PHE A 177 16.28 15.49 -11.25
C PHE A 177 15.73 16.82 -11.81
N LEU A 178 16.11 17.96 -11.23
CA LEU A 178 15.66 19.29 -11.65
C LEU A 178 16.07 19.61 -13.10
N SER A 179 17.17 19.03 -13.60
CA SER A 179 17.57 19.18 -15.01
C SER A 179 16.57 18.57 -16.00
N LEU A 180 15.77 17.58 -15.56
CA LEU A 180 14.75 16.92 -16.37
C LEU A 180 13.43 17.70 -16.42
N ILE A 181 13.24 18.65 -15.50
CA ILE A 181 12.02 19.43 -15.41
C ILE A 181 12.14 20.68 -16.29
N PRO A 182 11.16 20.93 -17.19
CA PRO A 182 11.11 22.17 -17.96
C PRO A 182 11.10 23.41 -17.07
N ASN A 183 11.71 24.50 -17.53
CA ASN A 183 11.69 25.75 -16.78
C ASN A 183 10.25 26.29 -16.69
N GLY A 184 9.87 26.76 -15.50
CA GLY A 184 8.53 27.27 -15.24
C GLY A 184 8.20 27.22 -13.75
N LYS A 185 6.96 27.61 -13.41
CA LYS A 185 6.48 27.72 -12.02
C LYS A 185 6.64 26.41 -11.24
N LYS A 186 6.23 25.28 -11.82
CA LYS A 186 6.38 23.94 -11.22
C LYS A 186 7.83 23.62 -10.84
N LYS A 187 8.79 23.89 -11.72
CA LYS A 187 10.22 23.66 -11.42
C LYS A 187 10.69 24.49 -10.23
N THR A 188 10.32 25.77 -10.19
CA THR A 188 10.66 26.66 -9.08
C THR A 188 10.03 26.21 -7.76
N GLU A 189 8.77 25.79 -7.77
CA GLU A 189 8.10 25.25 -6.58
C GLU A 189 8.76 23.97 -6.08
N LEU A 190 9.06 23.02 -6.99
CA LEU A 190 9.72 21.78 -6.63
C LEU A 190 11.14 22.00 -6.11
N GLN A 191 11.89 22.90 -6.74
CA GLN A 191 13.22 23.29 -6.28
C GLN A 191 13.15 23.85 -4.85
N ASN A 192 12.26 24.81 -4.60
CA ASN A 192 12.10 25.41 -3.27
C ASN A 192 11.62 24.36 -2.23
N LEU A 193 10.69 23.48 -2.61
CA LEU A 193 10.23 22.40 -1.74
C LEU A 193 11.41 21.52 -1.30
N ILE A 194 12.26 21.10 -2.24
CA ILE A 194 13.42 20.24 -1.98
C ILE A 194 14.51 20.96 -1.18
N GLU A 195 14.81 22.21 -1.53
CA GLU A 195 15.81 23.03 -0.83
C GLU A 195 15.45 23.25 0.65
N VAL A 196 14.18 23.57 0.93
CA VAL A 196 13.68 23.85 2.29
C VAL A 196 13.37 22.57 3.09
N SER A 197 13.24 21.42 2.43
CA SER A 197 13.00 20.13 3.09
C SER A 197 14.26 19.29 3.21
N TYR A 198 14.77 18.75 2.12
CA TYR A 198 15.91 17.85 2.18
C TYR A 198 17.21 18.58 2.43
N LEU A 199 17.51 19.62 1.65
CA LEU A 199 18.86 20.21 1.64
C LEU A 199 19.17 21.12 2.84
N SER A 200 18.17 21.47 3.63
CA SER A 200 18.34 22.28 4.84
C SER A 200 18.34 21.46 6.14
N ASN A 201 18.38 20.13 6.08
CA ASN A 201 18.30 19.25 7.24
C ASN A 201 19.49 18.29 7.27
N GLU A 202 19.82 17.74 8.44
CA GLU A 202 21.03 16.91 8.59
C GLU A 202 20.79 15.44 8.24
N ASN A 203 19.58 14.93 8.51
CA ASN A 203 19.22 13.54 8.36
C ASN A 203 17.89 13.34 7.60
N LEU A 204 17.65 12.10 7.16
CA LEU A 204 16.49 11.76 6.34
C LEU A 204 15.17 11.89 7.11
N THR A 205 15.16 11.64 8.42
CA THR A 205 14.01 11.86 9.30
C THR A 205 13.57 13.33 9.24
N ASP A 206 14.45 14.26 9.54
CA ASP A 206 14.11 15.69 9.60
C ASP A 206 13.76 16.23 8.21
N ALA A 207 14.50 15.79 7.18
CA ALA A 207 14.21 16.11 5.79
C ALA A 207 12.80 15.67 5.36
N THR A 208 12.43 14.42 5.63
CA THR A 208 11.12 13.87 5.25
C THR A 208 10.02 14.50 6.08
N ARG A 209 10.23 14.73 7.37
CA ARG A 209 9.27 15.44 8.23
C ARG A 209 8.99 16.84 7.71
N LYS A 210 10.03 17.56 7.30
CA LYS A 210 9.91 18.91 6.73
C LYS A 210 9.18 18.88 5.39
N LEU A 211 9.45 17.89 4.53
CA LEU A 211 8.71 17.68 3.27
C LEU A 211 7.21 17.49 3.53
N VAL A 212 6.85 16.53 4.39
CA VAL A 212 5.46 16.23 4.76
C VAL A 212 4.77 17.45 5.36
N HIS A 213 5.47 18.17 6.25
CA HIS A 213 4.97 19.42 6.82
C HIS A 213 4.65 20.45 5.74
N LEU A 214 5.57 20.71 4.81
CA LEU A 214 5.35 21.69 3.75
C LEU A 214 4.20 21.33 2.82
N LEU A 215 3.97 20.05 2.57
CA LEU A 215 2.89 19.56 1.71
C LEU A 215 1.52 19.62 2.41
N PHE A 216 1.43 19.27 3.71
CA PHE A 216 0.13 18.97 4.33
C PHE A 216 -0.18 19.80 5.59
N LYS A 217 0.66 20.78 5.97
CA LYS A 217 0.43 21.58 7.19
C LYS A 217 -0.93 22.27 7.19
N ASP A 218 -1.37 22.81 6.07
CA ASP A 218 -2.62 23.59 6.01
C ASP A 218 -3.88 22.70 6.02
N LEU A 219 -3.68 21.38 5.96
CA LEU A 219 -4.68 20.34 6.20
C LEU A 219 -4.63 19.78 7.63
N GLY A 220 -3.73 20.28 8.48
CA GLY A 220 -3.66 19.91 9.90
C GLY A 220 -3.02 18.55 10.19
N LEU A 221 -2.35 17.91 9.22
CA LEU A 221 -1.67 16.64 9.43
C LEU A 221 -0.60 16.75 10.52
N LEU A 222 -0.58 15.83 11.47
CA LEU A 222 0.52 15.66 12.42
C LEU A 222 1.40 14.48 12.01
N MET A 223 2.67 14.52 12.40
CA MET A 223 3.64 13.47 12.10
C MET A 223 4.25 12.95 13.40
N ILE A 224 4.54 11.65 13.43
CA ILE A 224 5.23 11.00 14.54
C ILE A 224 6.33 10.07 14.04
N ASP A 225 7.48 10.15 14.71
CA ASP A 225 8.61 9.25 14.57
C ASP A 225 8.64 8.31 15.78
N GLY A 226 8.61 7.00 15.52
CA GLY A 226 8.66 5.95 16.53
C GLY A 226 10.05 5.68 17.09
N ASP A 227 11.13 6.19 16.46
CA ASP A 227 12.51 6.08 16.97
C ASP A 227 12.76 7.09 18.09
N ASP A 228 11.95 7.01 19.15
CA ASP A 228 12.00 7.90 20.31
C ASP A 228 12.10 7.10 21.60
N LYS A 229 13.03 7.52 22.47
CA LYS A 229 13.31 6.84 23.73
C LYS A 229 12.13 6.82 24.70
N GLU A 230 11.40 7.93 24.81
CA GLU A 230 10.27 8.02 25.75
C GLU A 230 9.05 7.25 25.23
N LEU A 231 8.85 7.21 23.90
CA LEU A 231 7.83 6.35 23.30
C LEU A 231 8.18 4.86 23.49
N LYS A 232 9.44 4.45 23.28
CA LYS A 232 9.89 3.07 23.46
C LYS A 232 9.83 2.59 24.91
N LYS A 233 9.89 3.49 25.91
CA LYS A 233 9.63 3.12 27.32
C LYS A 233 8.25 2.50 27.53
N LEU A 234 7.25 2.93 26.76
CA LEU A 234 5.89 2.37 26.84
C LEU A 234 5.83 0.91 26.37
N MET A 235 6.83 0.49 25.58
CA MET A 235 6.92 -0.87 25.03
C MET A 235 7.79 -1.80 25.85
N ILE A 236 8.46 -1.34 26.93
CA ILE A 236 9.33 -2.19 27.74
C ILE A 236 8.64 -3.50 28.15
N PRO A 237 7.39 -3.52 28.67
CA PRO A 237 6.72 -4.77 29.03
C PRO A 237 6.54 -5.71 27.83
N THR A 238 6.09 -5.18 26.69
CA THR A 238 5.87 -5.95 25.46
C THR A 238 7.17 -6.47 24.87
N PHE A 239 8.23 -5.66 24.86
CA PHE A 239 9.54 -6.05 24.34
C PHE A 239 10.21 -7.08 25.25
N GLU A 240 10.07 -6.95 26.56
CA GLU A 240 10.55 -7.95 27.52
C GLU A 240 9.83 -9.29 27.32
N GLU A 241 8.49 -9.27 27.21
CA GLU A 241 7.72 -10.48 26.92
C GLU A 241 8.12 -11.10 25.58
N GLU A 242 8.30 -10.31 24.52
CA GLU A 242 8.77 -10.82 23.23
C GLU A 242 10.15 -11.50 23.35
N LEU A 243 11.11 -10.87 24.03
CA LEU A 243 12.47 -11.41 24.19
C LEU A 243 12.49 -12.72 24.97
N ILE A 244 11.59 -12.89 25.92
CA ILE A 244 11.59 -14.03 26.84
C ILE A 244 10.67 -15.15 26.33
N GLU A 245 9.50 -14.79 25.84
CA GLU A 245 8.42 -15.72 25.54
C GLU A 245 8.16 -15.89 24.04
N SER A 246 8.80 -15.11 23.15
CA SER A 246 8.56 -15.18 21.71
C SER A 246 7.06 -15.10 21.37
N THR A 247 6.33 -14.27 22.10
CA THR A 247 4.86 -14.27 22.09
C THR A 247 4.31 -14.03 20.67
N SER A 248 4.89 -13.09 19.92
CA SER A 248 4.41 -12.82 18.57
C SER A 248 4.59 -14.02 17.62
N PHE A 249 5.71 -14.77 17.74
CA PHE A 249 5.91 -16.01 17.00
C PHE A 249 4.81 -17.04 17.28
N LYS A 250 4.56 -17.29 18.58
CA LYS A 250 3.61 -18.30 19.06
C LYS A 250 2.16 -17.97 18.67
N LYS A 251 1.83 -16.69 18.45
CA LYS A 251 0.47 -16.24 18.11
C LYS A 251 0.24 -16.05 16.60
N VAL A 252 1.24 -15.59 15.86
CA VAL A 252 1.09 -15.33 14.42
C VAL A 252 1.18 -16.60 13.59
N ILE A 253 2.01 -17.60 13.97
CA ILE A 253 2.11 -18.86 13.20
C ILE A 253 0.75 -19.59 13.07
N PRO A 254 -0.01 -19.84 14.16
CA PRO A 254 -1.32 -20.47 14.03
C PRO A 254 -2.31 -19.65 13.20
N GLN A 255 -2.24 -18.32 13.28
CA GLN A 255 -3.09 -17.43 12.48
C GLN A 255 -2.75 -17.53 10.99
N ASN A 256 -1.45 -17.64 10.65
CA ASN A 256 -1.00 -17.89 9.29
C ASN A 256 -1.51 -19.25 8.77
N GLU A 257 -1.39 -20.32 9.56
CA GLU A 257 -1.91 -21.64 9.17
C GLU A 257 -3.42 -21.61 8.87
N LYS A 258 -4.22 -20.87 9.65
CA LYS A 258 -5.66 -20.69 9.36
C LYS A 258 -5.89 -19.99 8.01
N LEU A 259 -5.13 -18.93 7.69
CA LEU A 259 -5.24 -18.23 6.40
C LEU A 259 -4.85 -19.11 5.21
N GLU A 260 -3.79 -19.92 5.35
CA GLU A 260 -3.35 -20.85 4.32
C GLU A 260 -4.40 -21.95 4.07
N GLN A 261 -5.02 -22.47 5.12
CA GLN A 261 -6.12 -23.45 5.02
C GLN A 261 -7.33 -22.88 4.27
N LEU A 262 -7.59 -21.58 4.36
CA LEU A 262 -8.61 -20.86 3.57
C LEU A 262 -8.16 -20.57 2.13
N GLY A 263 -6.94 -20.93 1.76
CA GLY A 263 -6.37 -20.77 0.43
C GLY A 263 -5.82 -19.38 0.14
N TYR A 264 -5.43 -18.62 1.17
CA TYR A 264 -4.76 -17.34 1.03
C TYR A 264 -3.24 -17.47 1.20
N SER A 265 -2.49 -16.61 0.51
CA SER A 265 -1.03 -16.55 0.66
C SER A 265 -0.64 -15.67 1.85
N ILE A 266 0.37 -16.11 2.59
CA ILE A 266 0.93 -15.36 3.72
C ILE A 266 1.88 -14.27 3.24
N GLN A 267 1.70 -13.07 3.80
CA GLN A 267 2.48 -11.88 3.42
C GLN A 267 3.79 -11.75 4.19
N VAL A 268 3.82 -12.12 5.47
CA VAL A 268 4.99 -12.01 6.35
C VAL A 268 5.09 -13.24 7.25
N ASN A 269 6.30 -13.65 7.58
CA ASN A 269 6.53 -14.75 8.52
C ASN A 269 7.17 -14.19 9.79
N PRO A 270 6.62 -14.51 10.99
CA PRO A 270 7.23 -14.11 12.24
C PRO A 270 8.53 -14.91 12.46
N ARG A 271 9.43 -14.34 13.25
CA ARG A 271 10.61 -15.03 13.78
C ARG A 271 10.42 -15.30 15.26
N GLU A 272 11.29 -16.08 15.88
CA GLU A 272 11.26 -16.35 17.32
C GLU A 272 11.41 -15.05 18.13
N ILE A 273 12.24 -14.11 17.65
CA ILE A 273 12.34 -12.75 18.21
C ILE A 273 12.10 -11.75 17.08
N ASN A 274 11.07 -10.93 17.23
CA ASN A 274 10.64 -9.93 16.25
C ASN A 274 11.16 -8.52 16.56
N LEU A 275 12.27 -8.45 17.31
CA LEU A 275 13.02 -7.25 17.63
C LEU A 275 14.40 -7.26 16.97
N PHE A 276 14.82 -6.07 16.55
CA PHE A 276 16.19 -5.76 16.19
C PHE A 276 16.87 -4.98 17.31
N TYR A 277 18.19 -5.05 17.34
CA TYR A 277 19.04 -4.25 18.20
C TYR A 277 19.82 -3.23 17.36
N ILE A 278 19.72 -1.95 17.74
CA ILE A 278 20.44 -0.84 17.14
C ILE A 278 21.69 -0.57 17.99
N ASN A 279 22.86 -0.75 17.41
CA ASN A 279 24.13 -0.57 18.12
C ASN A 279 24.68 0.85 18.00
N GLN A 280 25.84 1.10 18.63
CA GLN A 280 26.50 2.41 18.65
C GLN A 280 27.00 2.87 17.27
N ASN A 281 27.20 1.94 16.33
CA ASN A 281 27.60 2.24 14.95
C ASN A 281 26.37 2.45 14.05
N ASN A 282 25.18 2.64 14.64
CA ASN A 282 23.88 2.74 13.97
C ASN A 282 23.51 1.53 13.11
N SER A 283 24.14 0.35 13.25
CA SER A 283 23.64 -0.84 12.56
C SER A 283 22.41 -1.40 13.26
N ARG A 284 21.46 -1.93 12.50
CA ARG A 284 20.20 -2.50 12.98
C ARG A 284 20.18 -4.00 12.69
N GLU A 285 20.46 -4.79 13.71
CA GLU A 285 20.75 -6.21 13.56
C GLU A 285 19.76 -7.09 14.30
N ARG A 286 19.54 -8.31 13.80
CA ARG A 286 18.57 -9.23 14.40
C ARG A 286 19.10 -9.74 15.74
N ILE A 287 18.19 -9.90 16.69
CA ILE A 287 18.45 -10.60 17.95
C ILE A 287 18.06 -12.07 17.74
N VAL A 288 18.94 -13.00 18.12
CA VAL A 288 18.69 -14.45 18.06
C VAL A 288 19.08 -15.06 19.40
N GLU A 289 18.17 -15.84 19.99
CA GLU A 289 18.45 -16.59 21.22
C GLU A 289 18.96 -18.00 20.87
N GLN A 290 20.04 -18.43 21.54
CA GLN A 290 20.55 -19.79 21.48
C GLN A 290 21.09 -20.23 22.85
N ASN A 291 20.51 -21.30 23.41
CA ASN A 291 20.95 -21.94 24.66
C ASN A 291 21.08 -20.95 25.85
N GLY A 292 20.12 -20.03 26.00
CA GLY A 292 20.07 -19.00 27.05
C GLY A 292 20.92 -17.77 26.78
N THR A 293 21.57 -17.66 25.62
CA THR A 293 22.38 -16.51 25.22
C THR A 293 21.74 -15.80 24.04
N TYR A 294 21.59 -14.48 24.13
CA TYR A 294 21.08 -13.63 23.07
C TYR A 294 22.23 -13.06 22.26
N PHE A 295 22.23 -13.30 20.95
CA PHE A 295 23.22 -12.83 20.00
C PHE A 295 22.63 -11.72 19.14
N VAL A 296 23.40 -10.65 18.94
CA VAL A 296 23.09 -9.65 17.92
C VAL A 296 23.86 -10.01 16.67
N ASN A 297 23.14 -10.42 15.63
CA ASN A 297 23.74 -10.90 14.37
C ASN A 297 24.75 -9.91 13.80
N ASN A 298 25.75 -10.43 13.08
CA ASN A 298 26.81 -9.64 12.44
C ASN A 298 27.66 -8.78 13.40
N THR A 299 27.56 -9.00 14.71
CA THR A 299 28.35 -8.31 15.73
C THR A 299 28.95 -9.27 16.75
N SER A 300 29.83 -8.76 17.61
CA SER A 300 30.35 -9.48 18.78
C SER A 300 29.47 -9.33 20.02
N ILE A 301 28.35 -8.60 19.93
CA ILE A 301 27.47 -8.31 21.06
C ILE A 301 26.67 -9.57 21.41
N LYS A 302 26.69 -9.91 22.70
CA LYS A 302 25.91 -11.00 23.27
C LYS A 302 25.46 -10.62 24.66
N PHE A 303 24.35 -11.20 25.10
CA PHE A 303 23.76 -10.96 26.41
C PHE A 303 23.28 -12.27 27.02
N SER A 304 23.35 -12.38 28.35
CA SER A 304 22.46 -13.27 29.10
C SER A 304 21.03 -12.73 29.08
N LYS A 305 20.07 -13.54 29.55
CA LYS A 305 18.68 -13.10 29.74
C LYS A 305 18.60 -11.87 30.66
N GLU A 306 19.31 -11.88 31.77
CA GLU A 306 19.31 -10.78 32.74
C GLU A 306 19.95 -9.52 32.14
N GLU A 307 21.03 -9.68 31.35
CA GLU A 307 21.73 -8.57 30.72
C GLU A 307 20.89 -7.89 29.63
N ILE A 308 20.19 -8.66 28.77
CA ILE A 308 19.37 -8.06 27.70
C ILE A 308 18.15 -7.34 28.26
N VAL A 309 17.53 -7.89 29.31
CA VAL A 309 16.42 -7.24 30.01
C VAL A 309 16.90 -5.97 30.70
N ALA A 310 18.05 -6.01 31.38
CA ALA A 310 18.63 -4.82 31.98
C ALA A 310 18.95 -3.74 30.93
N ASP A 311 19.49 -4.11 29.76
CA ASP A 311 19.76 -3.15 28.68
C ASP A 311 18.46 -2.59 28.08
N LEU A 312 17.40 -3.40 27.95
CA LEU A 312 16.07 -2.92 27.52
C LEU A 312 15.51 -1.85 28.46
N HIS A 313 15.60 -2.07 29.77
CA HIS A 313 15.12 -1.10 30.76
C HIS A 313 15.96 0.19 30.77
N GLN A 314 17.27 0.09 30.55
CA GLN A 314 18.17 1.24 30.55
C GLN A 314 18.16 2.03 29.22
N ASN A 315 18.07 1.29 28.11
CA ASN A 315 18.29 1.76 26.74
C ASN A 315 17.21 1.23 25.78
N PRO A 316 15.91 1.50 26.04
CA PRO A 316 14.83 0.97 25.20
C PRO A 316 14.92 1.47 23.75
N ASP A 317 15.55 2.63 23.53
CA ASP A 317 15.83 3.21 22.21
C ASP A 317 16.69 2.34 21.28
N LYS A 318 17.45 1.38 21.83
CA LYS A 318 18.20 0.41 21.03
C LYS A 318 17.33 -0.74 20.50
N PHE A 319 16.14 -0.96 21.05
CA PHE A 319 15.27 -2.05 20.62
C PHE A 319 14.28 -1.54 19.59
N SER A 320 14.25 -2.19 18.42
CA SER A 320 13.50 -1.74 17.26
C SER A 320 12.57 -2.85 16.76
N PRO A 321 11.25 -2.62 16.69
CA PRO A 321 10.32 -3.65 16.24
C PRO A 321 10.41 -3.89 14.74
N ASN A 322 10.27 -5.15 14.31
CA ASN A 322 10.13 -5.50 12.90
C ASN A 322 8.68 -5.29 12.40
N VAL A 323 8.39 -5.73 11.17
CA VAL A 323 7.05 -5.62 10.56
C VAL A 323 5.91 -6.26 11.37
N ILE A 324 6.19 -7.26 12.20
CA ILE A 324 5.21 -7.93 13.08
C ILE A 324 4.86 -7.07 14.29
N LEU A 325 5.87 -6.54 14.99
CA LEU A 325 5.66 -5.78 16.24
C LEU A 325 5.44 -4.28 16.03
N ARG A 326 5.84 -3.72 14.89
CA ARG A 326 5.65 -2.29 14.59
C ARG A 326 4.19 -1.85 14.62
N PRO A 327 3.22 -2.62 14.08
CA PRO A 327 1.78 -2.36 14.27
C PRO A 327 1.39 -2.25 15.74
N LEU A 328 1.83 -3.21 16.57
CA LEU A 328 1.52 -3.21 18.00
C LEU A 328 2.10 -1.97 18.69
N TYR A 329 3.34 -1.61 18.37
CA TYR A 329 3.97 -0.40 18.90
C TYR A 329 3.17 0.86 18.57
N GLN A 330 2.76 1.02 17.31
CA GLN A 330 1.93 2.16 16.89
C GLN A 330 0.62 2.22 17.68
N GLU A 331 -0.09 1.10 17.82
CA GLU A 331 -1.40 1.06 18.48
C GLU A 331 -1.32 1.19 20.01
N THR A 332 -0.18 0.87 20.61
CA THR A 332 0.11 1.13 22.03
C THR A 332 0.29 2.62 22.28
N ILE A 333 1.08 3.31 21.46
CA ILE A 333 1.42 4.72 21.72
C ILE A 333 0.33 5.70 21.25
N LEU A 334 -0.43 5.35 20.19
CA LEU A 334 -1.48 6.21 19.65
C LEU A 334 -2.87 5.83 20.18
N PRO A 335 -3.79 6.79 20.41
CA PRO A 335 -5.21 6.52 20.56
C PRO A 335 -5.82 6.26 19.17
N ASN A 336 -5.21 5.36 18.40
CA ASN A 336 -5.57 5.13 17.01
C ASN A 336 -6.82 4.26 16.88
N VAL A 337 -7.67 4.66 15.95
CA VAL A 337 -8.95 4.00 15.65
C VAL A 337 -8.89 3.20 14.37
N ALA A 338 -8.18 3.71 13.37
CA ALA A 338 -8.08 3.07 12.06
C ALA A 338 -6.69 3.24 11.48
N TYR A 339 -6.21 2.20 10.81
CA TYR A 339 -4.98 2.22 10.04
C TYR A 339 -5.29 2.15 8.54
N VAL A 340 -4.89 3.19 7.79
CA VAL A 340 -5.05 3.27 6.34
C VAL A 340 -3.80 2.75 5.64
N GLY A 341 -3.92 1.64 4.92
CA GLY A 341 -2.80 0.92 4.31
C GLY A 341 -3.09 0.39 2.90
N GLY A 342 -2.04 0.01 2.17
CA GLY A 342 -2.18 -0.73 0.91
C GLY A 342 -2.56 -2.20 1.13
N GLY A 343 -2.90 -2.91 0.04
CA GLY A 343 -3.34 -4.31 0.12
C GLY A 343 -2.31 -5.27 0.76
N GLY A 344 -1.02 -5.05 0.52
CA GLY A 344 0.04 -5.82 1.20
C GLY A 344 0.09 -5.55 2.71
N GLU A 345 -0.16 -4.31 3.13
CA GLU A 345 -0.22 -3.98 4.56
C GLU A 345 -1.43 -4.65 5.20
N MET A 346 -2.62 -4.46 4.64
CA MET A 346 -3.84 -5.09 5.15
C MET A 346 -3.71 -6.62 5.24
N ALA A 347 -3.08 -7.25 4.24
CA ALA A 347 -2.84 -8.69 4.22
C ALA A 347 -1.98 -9.18 5.39
N TYR A 348 -0.94 -8.42 5.79
CA TYR A 348 -0.17 -8.80 6.98
C TYR A 348 -0.86 -8.41 8.27
N TRP A 349 -1.59 -7.30 8.33
CA TRP A 349 -2.33 -6.92 9.54
C TRP A 349 -3.34 -8.00 9.95
N LEU A 350 -4.03 -8.63 9.00
CA LEU A 350 -4.94 -9.75 9.27
C LEU A 350 -4.25 -10.96 9.95
N GLN A 351 -2.93 -11.10 9.83
CA GLN A 351 -2.15 -12.16 10.50
C GLN A 351 -1.89 -11.85 11.99
N LEU A 352 -2.13 -10.61 12.43
CA LEU A 352 -1.69 -10.11 13.74
C LEU A 352 -2.77 -10.11 14.82
N LYS A 353 -4.02 -10.44 14.47
CA LYS A 353 -5.17 -10.28 15.39
C LYS A 353 -4.98 -10.95 16.75
N GLU A 354 -4.60 -12.23 16.75
CA GLU A 354 -4.37 -13.02 17.97
C GLU A 354 -3.18 -12.49 18.80
N MET A 355 -2.19 -11.89 18.15
CA MET A 355 -1.06 -11.26 18.85
C MET A 355 -1.54 -10.00 19.59
N PHE A 356 -2.38 -9.18 18.97
CA PHE A 356 -2.95 -7.99 19.62
C PHE A 356 -3.82 -8.36 20.82
N ASP A 357 -4.64 -9.41 20.69
CA ASP A 357 -5.47 -9.91 21.80
C ASP A 357 -4.61 -10.39 22.97
N GLN A 358 -3.49 -11.07 22.68
CA GLN A 358 -2.56 -11.53 23.71
C GLN A 358 -1.89 -10.38 24.48
N PHE A 359 -1.59 -9.27 23.82
CA PHE A 359 -0.98 -8.09 24.44
C PHE A 359 -2.01 -7.09 24.99
N GLU A 360 -3.30 -7.41 24.93
CA GLU A 360 -4.40 -6.56 25.40
C GLU A 360 -4.39 -5.15 24.75
N VAL A 361 -3.99 -5.08 23.48
CA VAL A 361 -4.00 -3.83 22.69
C VAL A 361 -5.14 -3.87 21.69
N ASP A 362 -5.96 -2.82 21.66
CA ASP A 362 -7.05 -2.70 20.70
C ASP A 362 -6.54 -2.84 19.25
N PHE A 363 -7.08 -3.83 18.54
CA PHE A 363 -6.84 -3.98 17.11
C PHE A 363 -7.64 -2.92 16.31
N PRO A 364 -7.01 -2.09 15.47
CA PRO A 364 -7.66 -0.98 14.79
C PRO A 364 -8.54 -1.46 13.63
N LEU A 365 -9.39 -0.56 13.13
CA LEU A 365 -10.05 -0.75 11.85
C LEU A 365 -8.99 -0.78 10.74
N LEU A 366 -9.04 -1.80 9.89
CA LEU A 366 -8.14 -1.95 8.74
C LEU A 366 -8.78 -1.31 7.52
N VAL A 367 -8.20 -0.23 7.00
CA VAL A 367 -8.76 0.51 5.88
C VAL A 367 -7.87 0.32 4.69
N LEU A 368 -8.38 -0.40 3.68
CA LEU A 368 -7.73 -0.44 2.38
C LEU A 368 -7.81 0.98 1.79
N ARG A 369 -6.64 1.58 1.56
CA ARG A 369 -6.59 2.91 0.98
C ARG A 369 -7.33 2.95 -0.36
N ASN A 370 -7.93 4.08 -0.71
CA ASN A 370 -8.44 4.28 -2.06
C ASN A 370 -7.29 4.15 -3.06
N SER A 371 -7.61 3.55 -4.20
CA SER A 371 -6.72 3.54 -5.36
C SER A 371 -7.25 4.51 -6.41
N LEU A 372 -6.34 5.23 -7.06
CA LEU A 372 -6.69 6.29 -8.01
C LEU A 372 -5.82 6.21 -9.27
N LEU A 373 -6.49 6.25 -10.42
CA LEU A 373 -5.90 6.45 -11.74
C LEU A 373 -6.17 7.89 -12.18
N ILE A 374 -5.09 8.65 -12.36
CA ILE A 374 -5.14 10.03 -12.83
C ILE A 374 -4.89 10.03 -14.33
N ARG A 375 -5.83 10.60 -15.09
CA ARG A 375 -5.72 10.82 -16.53
C ARG A 375 -5.50 12.29 -16.83
N THR A 376 -4.80 12.62 -17.90
CA THR A 376 -4.88 13.94 -18.51
C THR A 376 -6.11 14.06 -19.42
N GLU A 377 -6.51 15.28 -19.77
CA GLU A 377 -7.61 15.50 -20.72
C GLU A 377 -7.32 14.82 -22.08
N LYS A 378 -6.08 14.93 -22.57
CA LYS A 378 -5.64 14.26 -23.81
C LYS A 378 -5.75 12.74 -23.73
N GLN A 379 -5.39 12.15 -22.59
CA GLN A 379 -5.52 10.71 -22.36
C GLN A 379 -6.99 10.29 -22.30
N HIS A 380 -7.84 11.08 -21.64
CA HIS A 380 -9.28 10.82 -21.59
C HIS A 380 -9.93 10.94 -22.98
N GLU A 381 -9.59 11.96 -23.77
CA GLU A 381 -10.04 12.06 -25.17
C GLU A 381 -9.56 10.88 -26.01
N LYS A 382 -8.31 10.43 -25.83
CA LYS A 382 -7.76 9.27 -26.53
C LYS A 382 -8.52 8.00 -26.15
N GLN A 383 -8.86 7.83 -24.87
CA GLN A 383 -9.72 6.75 -24.39
C GLN A 383 -11.09 6.78 -25.10
N GLN A 384 -11.75 7.94 -25.15
CA GLN A 384 -13.06 8.11 -25.80
C GLN A 384 -13.01 7.87 -27.32
N LYS A 385 -11.99 8.41 -28.01
CA LYS A 385 -11.77 8.16 -29.45
C LYS A 385 -11.48 6.70 -29.75
N LEU A 386 -10.88 6.01 -28.80
CA LEU A 386 -10.71 4.57 -28.84
C LEU A 386 -11.93 3.82 -28.33
N ASP A 387 -13.02 4.44 -27.86
CA ASP A 387 -14.24 3.80 -27.34
C ASP A 387 -13.99 2.81 -26.17
N LEU A 388 -12.93 3.03 -25.39
CA LEU A 388 -12.53 2.12 -24.31
C LEU A 388 -13.33 2.40 -23.04
N SER A 389 -13.86 1.34 -22.43
CA SER A 389 -14.48 1.46 -21.10
C SER A 389 -13.43 1.74 -20.03
N ASN A 390 -13.87 2.10 -18.84
CA ASN A 390 -12.96 2.32 -17.72
C ASN A 390 -12.30 1.01 -17.26
N GLU A 391 -13.02 -0.11 -17.30
CA GLU A 391 -12.51 -1.46 -17.00
C GLU A 391 -11.44 -1.89 -18.02
N ASP A 392 -11.59 -1.51 -19.30
CA ASP A 392 -10.60 -1.81 -20.32
C ASP A 392 -9.23 -1.19 -19.98
N LEU A 393 -9.16 -0.08 -19.23
CA LEU A 393 -7.90 0.54 -18.81
C LEU A 393 -7.06 -0.33 -17.85
N PHE A 394 -7.68 -1.35 -17.25
CA PHE A 394 -7.07 -2.28 -16.29
C PHE A 394 -6.91 -3.69 -16.89
N SER A 395 -7.05 -3.80 -18.21
CA SER A 395 -6.86 -5.04 -18.95
C SER A 395 -5.62 -4.96 -19.85
N ASN A 396 -5.21 -6.12 -20.37
CA ASN A 396 -4.10 -6.17 -21.31
C ASN A 396 -4.55 -5.74 -22.71
N SER A 397 -3.70 -4.99 -23.43
CA SER A 397 -3.96 -4.48 -24.79
C SER A 397 -4.43 -5.57 -25.76
N LEU A 398 -3.78 -6.74 -25.69
CA LEU A 398 -4.13 -7.89 -26.51
C LEU A 398 -5.53 -8.44 -26.20
N ALA A 399 -5.93 -8.45 -24.92
CA ALA A 399 -7.24 -8.92 -24.50
C ALA A 399 -8.35 -7.97 -24.98
N ILE A 400 -8.15 -6.66 -24.82
CA ILE A 400 -9.05 -5.62 -25.29
C ILE A 400 -9.20 -5.70 -26.82
N THR A 401 -8.08 -5.75 -27.53
CA THR A 401 -8.07 -5.82 -29.00
C THR A 401 -8.71 -7.11 -29.49
N LYS A 402 -8.48 -8.24 -28.82
CA LYS A 402 -9.12 -9.52 -29.14
C LYS A 402 -10.64 -9.45 -28.97
N LYS A 403 -11.12 -8.95 -27.82
CA LYS A 403 -12.56 -8.77 -27.53
C LYS A 403 -13.22 -7.93 -28.62
N ARG A 404 -12.57 -6.84 -29.02
CA ARG A 404 -13.08 -5.94 -30.08
C ARG A 404 -13.03 -6.55 -31.46
N SER A 405 -11.91 -7.17 -31.83
CA SER A 405 -11.76 -7.84 -33.12
C SER A 405 -12.82 -8.93 -33.27
N ILE A 406 -13.18 -9.64 -32.19
CA ILE A 406 -14.29 -10.61 -32.17
C ILE A 406 -15.63 -9.91 -32.38
N ASN A 407 -15.91 -8.83 -31.66
CA ASN A 407 -17.19 -8.09 -31.76
C ASN A 407 -17.39 -7.45 -33.15
N SER A 408 -16.32 -7.04 -33.82
CA SER A 408 -16.37 -6.48 -35.17
C SER A 408 -16.19 -7.52 -36.29
N SER A 409 -15.96 -8.80 -35.96
CA SER A 409 -15.69 -9.85 -36.94
C SER A 409 -16.98 -10.41 -37.51
N GLU A 410 -17.03 -10.59 -38.83
CA GLU A 410 -18.08 -11.39 -39.49
C GLU A 410 -17.93 -12.90 -39.25
N ILE A 411 -16.73 -13.34 -38.84
CA ILE A 411 -16.36 -14.75 -38.70
C ILE A 411 -16.58 -15.23 -37.27
N ALA A 412 -16.15 -14.44 -36.27
CA ALA A 412 -16.14 -14.89 -34.88
C ALA A 412 -17.52 -15.30 -34.33
N PRO A 413 -18.64 -14.60 -34.61
CA PRO A 413 -19.97 -15.01 -34.16
C PRO A 413 -20.44 -16.36 -34.74
N LYS A 414 -19.88 -16.80 -35.88
CA LYS A 414 -20.23 -18.06 -36.55
C LYS A 414 -19.45 -19.26 -36.02
N LEU A 415 -18.33 -19.04 -35.33
CA LEU A 415 -17.46 -20.12 -34.85
C LEU A 415 -18.12 -21.00 -33.77
N PRO A 416 -18.90 -20.48 -32.80
CA PRO A 416 -19.60 -21.31 -31.83
C PRO A 416 -20.60 -22.28 -32.49
N GLU A 417 -21.36 -21.81 -33.48
CA GLU A 417 -22.31 -22.66 -34.23
C GLU A 417 -21.60 -23.82 -34.93
N LEU A 418 -20.48 -23.54 -35.62
CA LEU A 418 -19.65 -24.57 -36.25
C LEU A 418 -19.02 -25.55 -35.25
N GLU A 419 -18.69 -25.10 -34.05
CA GLU A 419 -18.18 -25.96 -32.98
C GLU A 419 -19.26 -26.93 -32.49
N GLU A 420 -20.49 -26.45 -32.32
CA GLU A 420 -21.64 -27.27 -31.93
C GLU A 420 -22.05 -28.24 -33.05
N GLU A 421 -22.00 -27.84 -34.32
CA GLU A 421 -22.19 -28.76 -35.45
C GLU A 421 -21.17 -29.90 -35.42
N LEU A 422 -19.89 -29.58 -35.17
CA LEU A 422 -18.83 -30.59 -35.06
C LEU A 422 -19.08 -31.54 -33.87
N LYS A 423 -19.50 -31.03 -32.71
CA LYS A 423 -19.88 -31.85 -31.56
C LYS A 423 -21.04 -32.78 -31.90
N SER A 424 -22.08 -32.25 -32.56
CA SER A 424 -23.25 -33.03 -32.97
C SER A 424 -22.92 -34.16 -33.95
N ILE A 425 -21.97 -33.94 -34.88
CA ILE A 425 -21.46 -35.00 -35.76
C ILE A 425 -20.86 -36.13 -34.93
N PHE A 426 -20.06 -35.82 -33.91
CA PHE A 426 -19.46 -36.83 -33.03
C PHE A 426 -20.49 -37.53 -32.15
N ASP A 427 -21.47 -36.82 -31.60
CA ASP A 427 -22.57 -37.43 -30.83
C ASP A 427 -23.34 -38.46 -31.68
N ARG A 428 -23.59 -38.13 -32.97
CA ARG A 428 -24.23 -39.06 -33.92
C ARG A 428 -23.35 -40.26 -34.25
N LEU A 429 -22.04 -40.06 -34.40
CA LEU A 429 -21.09 -41.15 -34.65
C LEU A 429 -20.97 -42.09 -33.45
N GLU A 430 -20.94 -41.54 -32.23
CA GLU A 430 -20.97 -42.33 -30.99
C GLU A 430 -22.25 -43.17 -30.92
N HIS A 431 -23.41 -42.57 -31.19
CA HIS A 431 -24.69 -43.31 -31.24
C HIS A 431 -24.67 -44.45 -32.27
N LEU A 432 -24.17 -44.21 -33.49
CA LEU A 432 -24.05 -45.28 -34.51
C LEU A 432 -23.06 -46.37 -34.12
N SER A 433 -21.95 -46.02 -33.47
CA SER A 433 -20.96 -47.01 -33.02
C SER A 433 -21.47 -47.92 -31.92
N SER A 434 -22.43 -47.45 -31.11
CA SER A 434 -23.11 -48.27 -30.11
C SER A 434 -23.96 -49.40 -30.71
N LEU A 435 -24.24 -49.34 -32.02
CA LEU A 435 -24.88 -50.40 -32.81
C LEU A 435 -23.88 -51.44 -33.35
N THR A 436 -22.58 -51.27 -33.07
CA THR A 436 -21.47 -52.13 -33.52
C THR A 436 -20.61 -52.60 -32.31
N GLU A 437 -19.34 -52.97 -32.50
CA GLU A 437 -18.47 -53.42 -31.39
C GLU A 437 -18.06 -52.27 -30.45
N SER A 438 -17.99 -52.56 -29.15
CA SER A 438 -17.64 -51.59 -28.09
C SER A 438 -16.25 -50.95 -28.25
N SER A 439 -15.33 -51.60 -28.97
CA SER A 439 -13.97 -51.11 -29.26
C SER A 439 -13.95 -49.85 -30.13
N PHE A 440 -15.03 -49.55 -30.86
CA PHE A 440 -15.13 -48.35 -31.69
C PHE A 440 -15.43 -47.07 -30.90
N ALA A 441 -16.05 -47.17 -29.72
CA ALA A 441 -16.41 -46.01 -28.90
C ALA A 441 -15.18 -45.23 -28.43
N ASP A 442 -14.16 -45.92 -27.92
CA ASP A 442 -12.90 -45.31 -27.47
C ASP A 442 -12.15 -44.63 -28.63
N MET A 443 -12.19 -45.24 -29.82
CA MET A 443 -11.59 -44.67 -31.03
C MET A 443 -12.30 -43.38 -31.44
N ILE A 444 -13.65 -43.34 -31.40
CA ILE A 444 -14.44 -42.16 -31.74
C ILE A 444 -14.18 -41.04 -30.74
N GLN A 445 -14.13 -41.36 -29.45
CA GLN A 445 -13.86 -40.36 -28.41
C GLN A 445 -12.46 -39.75 -28.53
N ALA A 446 -11.46 -40.57 -28.89
CA ALA A 446 -10.13 -40.09 -29.22
C ALA A 446 -10.13 -39.15 -30.44
N GLN A 447 -10.89 -39.48 -31.49
CA GLN A 447 -11.04 -38.60 -32.66
C GLN A 447 -11.81 -37.32 -32.35
N ARG A 448 -12.89 -37.38 -31.57
CA ARG A 448 -13.64 -36.22 -31.09
C ARG A 448 -12.71 -35.24 -30.39
N THR A 449 -11.97 -35.73 -29.41
CA THR A 449 -10.99 -34.92 -28.67
C THR A 449 -9.95 -34.29 -29.60
N LYS A 450 -9.43 -35.06 -30.56
CA LYS A 450 -8.44 -34.58 -31.53
C LYS A 450 -8.99 -33.49 -32.45
N GLN A 451 -10.21 -33.68 -32.99
CA GLN A 451 -10.83 -32.73 -33.90
C GLN A 451 -11.30 -31.46 -33.19
N LEU A 452 -11.87 -31.55 -31.99
CA LEU A 452 -12.21 -30.37 -31.19
C LEU A 452 -10.96 -29.56 -30.84
N LYS A 453 -9.85 -30.22 -30.47
CA LYS A 453 -8.55 -29.53 -30.31
C LYS A 453 -8.04 -28.93 -31.62
N GLY A 454 -8.27 -29.57 -32.76
CA GLY A 454 -7.93 -29.05 -34.08
C GLY A 454 -8.74 -27.80 -34.43
N PHE A 455 -10.04 -27.84 -34.21
CA PHE A 455 -10.96 -26.72 -34.40
C PHE A 455 -10.57 -25.54 -33.50
N GLU A 456 -10.26 -25.80 -32.23
CA GLU A 456 -9.78 -24.76 -31.31
C GLU A 456 -8.51 -24.06 -31.82
N LYS A 457 -7.56 -24.81 -32.37
CA LYS A 457 -6.36 -24.22 -32.99
C LYS A 457 -6.70 -23.35 -34.21
N ILE A 458 -7.67 -23.75 -35.03
CA ILE A 458 -8.14 -22.95 -36.18
C ILE A 458 -8.83 -21.67 -35.67
N LYS A 459 -9.73 -21.78 -34.70
CA LYS A 459 -10.41 -20.66 -34.03
C LYS A 459 -9.39 -19.63 -33.53
N GLN A 460 -8.36 -20.07 -32.82
CA GLN A 460 -7.29 -19.20 -32.34
C GLN A 460 -6.52 -18.51 -33.46
N ARG A 461 -6.20 -19.21 -34.56
CA ARG A 461 -5.52 -18.63 -35.73
C ARG A 461 -6.37 -17.59 -36.46
N LEU A 462 -7.67 -17.84 -36.61
CA LEU A 462 -8.60 -16.90 -37.22
C LEU A 462 -8.72 -15.63 -36.38
N ILE A 463 -8.90 -15.77 -35.07
CA ILE A 463 -8.92 -14.61 -34.16
C ILE A 463 -7.60 -13.84 -34.20
N HIS A 464 -6.46 -14.54 -34.23
CA HIS A 464 -5.15 -13.91 -34.35
C HIS A 464 -5.00 -13.14 -35.67
N ALA A 465 -5.51 -13.67 -36.78
CA ALA A 465 -5.52 -12.97 -38.07
C ALA A 465 -6.38 -11.70 -38.03
N GLU A 466 -7.53 -11.73 -37.35
CA GLU A 466 -8.36 -10.54 -37.13
C GLU A 466 -7.68 -9.49 -36.24
N VAL A 467 -7.02 -9.92 -35.16
CA VAL A 467 -6.20 -9.01 -34.34
C VAL A 467 -5.07 -8.39 -35.16
N LYS A 468 -4.42 -9.17 -36.03
CA LYS A 468 -3.37 -8.68 -36.93
C LYS A 468 -3.87 -7.67 -37.95
N LYS A 469 -5.11 -7.82 -38.46
CA LYS A 469 -5.74 -6.77 -39.29
C LYS A 469 -5.95 -5.47 -38.52
N ASN A 470 -6.11 -5.57 -37.20
CA ASN A 470 -6.30 -4.45 -36.28
C ASN A 470 -5.01 -4.04 -35.55
N GLU A 471 -3.83 -4.25 -36.17
CA GLU A 471 -2.54 -3.95 -35.56
C GLU A 471 -2.39 -2.47 -35.16
N ASP A 472 -2.93 -1.54 -35.97
CA ASP A 472 -2.93 -0.12 -35.65
C ASP A 472 -3.78 0.20 -34.42
N LEU A 473 -4.92 -0.47 -34.26
CA LEU A 473 -5.75 -0.34 -33.07
C LEU A 473 -5.00 -0.87 -31.84
N LEU A 474 -4.38 -2.04 -31.95
CA LEU A 474 -3.56 -2.63 -30.89
C LEU A 474 -2.48 -1.65 -30.43
N LYS A 475 -1.70 -1.10 -31.36
CA LYS A 475 -0.63 -0.12 -31.06
C LYS A 475 -1.16 1.12 -30.35
N ARG A 476 -2.31 1.66 -30.77
CA ARG A 476 -2.92 2.84 -30.13
C ARG A 476 -3.41 2.54 -28.70
N ILE A 477 -3.99 1.36 -28.47
CA ILE A 477 -4.39 0.90 -27.14
C ILE A 477 -3.16 0.70 -26.26
N GLU A 478 -2.14 -0.01 -26.75
CA GLU A 478 -0.86 -0.21 -26.04
C GLU A 478 -0.23 1.12 -25.65
N GLN A 479 -0.19 2.08 -26.57
CA GLN A 479 0.35 3.39 -26.29
C GLN A 479 -0.44 4.08 -25.18
N LEU A 480 -1.78 4.10 -25.22
CA LEU A 480 -2.58 4.70 -24.14
C LEU A 480 -2.33 4.03 -22.78
N LEU A 481 -2.31 2.69 -22.72
CA LEU A 481 -2.07 1.98 -21.47
C LEU A 481 -0.65 2.19 -20.93
N ASN A 482 0.34 2.32 -21.81
CA ASN A 482 1.71 2.70 -21.44
C ASN A 482 1.78 4.14 -20.92
N ASP A 483 1.12 5.08 -21.60
CA ASP A 483 1.02 6.49 -21.18
C ASP A 483 0.41 6.60 -19.76
N LEU A 484 -0.59 5.76 -19.46
CA LEU A 484 -1.24 5.65 -18.15
C LEU A 484 -0.43 4.85 -17.12
N SER A 485 0.67 4.19 -17.53
CA SER A 485 1.46 3.28 -16.70
C SER A 485 0.67 2.09 -16.14
N GLN A 486 -0.24 1.53 -16.95
CA GLN A 486 -1.11 0.39 -16.58
C GLN A 486 -0.63 -0.97 -17.16
N GLN A 487 0.38 -1.00 -18.04
CA GLN A 487 0.82 -2.27 -18.67
C GLN A 487 1.64 -3.20 -17.77
N ASN A 488 2.23 -2.71 -16.66
CA ASN A 488 3.13 -3.50 -15.80
C ASN A 488 2.94 -3.21 -14.30
N GLY A 489 1.73 -2.83 -13.91
CA GLY A 489 1.40 -2.44 -12.55
C GLY A 489 0.39 -1.31 -12.53
N LEU A 490 0.13 -0.77 -11.35
CA LEU A 490 -0.75 0.39 -11.17
C LEU A 490 0.06 1.68 -11.28
N GLN A 491 -0.51 2.67 -11.98
CA GLN A 491 0.05 4.03 -12.06
C GLN A 491 0.50 4.55 -10.69
N GLU A 492 -0.33 4.32 -9.67
CA GLU A 492 -0.13 4.84 -8.33
C GLU A 492 1.14 4.33 -7.61
N ARG A 493 1.68 3.19 -8.06
CA ARG A 493 2.90 2.57 -7.51
C ARG A 493 4.16 2.93 -8.30
N VAL A 494 4.01 3.55 -9.46
CA VAL A 494 5.10 3.77 -10.42
C VAL A 494 5.37 5.25 -10.61
N LYS A 495 4.31 6.06 -10.75
CA LYS A 495 4.42 7.49 -11.00
C LYS A 495 4.76 8.24 -9.71
N ASN A 496 5.64 9.22 -9.82
CA ASN A 496 5.82 10.24 -8.80
C ASN A 496 4.85 11.40 -9.07
N PHE A 497 4.52 12.21 -8.06
CA PHE A 497 3.63 13.34 -8.27
C PHE A 497 4.18 14.34 -9.30
N ALA A 498 5.50 14.51 -9.39
CA ALA A 498 6.10 15.38 -10.39
C ALA A 498 5.90 14.89 -11.84
N ASP A 499 5.51 13.64 -12.09
CA ASP A 499 5.15 13.17 -13.44
C ASP A 499 3.90 13.85 -14.00
N PHE A 500 3.04 14.44 -13.16
CA PHE A 500 1.77 15.04 -13.58
C PHE A 500 1.92 16.53 -13.88
N ASP A 501 1.27 17.00 -14.93
CA ASP A 501 1.28 18.42 -15.32
C ASP A 501 0.19 19.20 -14.59
N TYR A 502 0.48 19.59 -13.36
CA TYR A 502 -0.37 20.45 -12.53
C TYR A 502 0.13 21.91 -12.50
N ILE A 503 -0.80 22.83 -12.20
CA ILE A 503 -0.56 24.29 -12.13
C ILE A 503 0.42 24.65 -11.02
N ASN A 504 0.18 24.09 -9.84
CA ASN A 504 0.98 24.23 -8.63
C ASN A 504 0.70 23.04 -7.70
N ILE A 505 1.54 22.86 -6.68
CA ILE A 505 1.45 21.72 -5.77
C ILE A 505 0.12 21.70 -4.99
N GLN A 506 -0.38 22.86 -4.55
CA GLN A 506 -1.63 22.95 -3.79
C GLN A 506 -2.81 22.46 -4.63
N TYR A 507 -2.92 22.91 -5.88
CA TYR A 507 -3.97 22.45 -6.80
C TYR A 507 -3.96 20.93 -6.97
N PHE A 508 -2.78 20.31 -7.03
CA PHE A 508 -2.66 18.86 -7.14
C PHE A 508 -3.10 18.13 -5.87
N ILE A 509 -2.79 18.69 -4.70
CA ILE A 509 -3.25 18.18 -3.41
C ILE A 509 -4.77 18.26 -3.32
N ASP A 510 -5.36 19.42 -3.62
CA ASP A 510 -6.80 19.65 -3.62
C ASP A 510 -7.51 18.68 -4.58
N PHE A 511 -6.95 18.50 -5.79
CA PHE A 511 -7.48 17.54 -6.77
C PHE A 511 -7.55 16.11 -6.24
N ILE A 512 -6.49 15.64 -5.56
CA ILE A 512 -6.48 14.30 -4.97
C ILE A 512 -7.47 14.23 -3.82
N GLU A 513 -7.42 15.18 -2.88
CA GLU A 513 -8.31 15.23 -1.72
C GLU A 513 -9.77 15.19 -2.13
N ASP A 514 -10.18 16.01 -3.10
CA ASP A 514 -11.54 16.04 -3.66
C ASP A 514 -11.95 14.71 -4.29
N SER A 515 -10.99 13.99 -4.88
CA SER A 515 -11.22 12.69 -5.53
C SER A 515 -11.48 11.58 -4.52
N LEU A 516 -10.82 11.59 -3.36
CA LEU A 516 -10.85 10.48 -2.41
C LEU A 516 -12.24 10.29 -1.78
N ARG A 517 -12.55 9.04 -1.41
CA ARG A 517 -13.80 8.62 -0.79
C ARG A 517 -13.45 7.67 0.36
N PRO A 518 -13.17 8.20 1.56
CA PRO A 518 -12.48 7.43 2.60
C PRO A 518 -13.21 6.18 3.10
N PHE A 519 -14.54 6.14 2.90
CA PHE A 519 -15.43 5.07 3.35
C PHE A 519 -15.96 4.19 2.20
N ASP A 520 -15.54 4.45 0.96
CA ASP A 520 -15.89 3.66 -0.22
C ASP A 520 -14.68 2.85 -0.72
N PHE A 521 -14.91 1.59 -1.09
CA PHE A 521 -13.85 0.68 -1.54
C PHE A 521 -13.96 0.41 -3.04
N GLU A 522 -13.76 1.47 -3.83
CA GLU A 522 -13.74 1.40 -5.29
C GLU A 522 -12.40 1.90 -5.85
N PHE A 523 -12.11 1.53 -7.10
CA PHE A 523 -10.99 2.09 -7.83
C PHE A 523 -11.46 3.39 -8.50
N ILE A 524 -10.86 4.50 -8.12
CA ILE A 524 -11.26 5.84 -8.59
C ILE A 524 -10.51 6.15 -9.88
N ILE A 525 -11.20 6.75 -10.84
CA ILE A 525 -10.62 7.25 -12.08
C ILE A 525 -11.02 8.72 -12.19
N ASN A 526 -10.01 9.59 -12.22
CA ASN A 526 -10.26 11.02 -12.33
C ASN A 526 -9.35 11.66 -13.38
N THR A 527 -9.83 12.75 -13.96
CA THR A 527 -9.12 13.48 -15.01
C THR A 527 -8.60 14.78 -14.45
N LEU A 528 -7.28 14.91 -14.35
CA LEU A 528 -6.60 16.14 -13.95
C LEU A 528 -6.68 17.13 -15.11
N LYS A 529 -7.19 18.32 -14.84
CA LYS A 529 -7.23 19.39 -15.84
C LYS A 529 -5.87 20.08 -15.88
N GLU A 530 -5.28 20.10 -17.06
CA GLU A 530 -4.10 20.92 -17.38
C GLU A 530 -4.60 22.35 -17.64
N GLU A 531 -5.13 23.08 -16.65
CA GLU A 531 -5.50 24.48 -16.88
C GLU A 531 -4.23 25.33 -17.08
N LEU A 532 -4.15 26.03 -18.21
CA LEU A 532 -3.06 26.94 -18.63
C LEU A 532 -3.09 28.26 -17.88
#